data_AF-A0A7K6ZGT0-F1
#
_entry.id   AF-A0A7K6ZGT0-F1
#
_cell.length_a   1.000
_cell.length_b   1.000
_cell.length_c   1.000
_cell.angle_alpha   90.00
_cell.angle_beta   90.00
_cell.angle_gamma   90.00
#
_symmetry.space_group_name_H-M   'P 1'
#
loop_
_entity.id
_entity.type
_entity.pdbx_description
1 polymer ?
#
loop_
_entity_poly.entity_id
_entity_poly.type
_entity_poly.pdbx_seq_one_letter_code
_entity_poly.pdbx_strand_id
1 'polypeptide(L)'
;MEKALKIIHPVFDPEATYFLQVSWEKDLGTGFVIMLSDAQHAWTGTVSEPEISREAADMEMDREKYVEELKKALILGKESTDKYNFIIA
;
A
#
# COMPACT_ATOMS: atom_id res chain seq x y z
N MET A 1 -11.43 12.81 -0.26
CA MET A 1 -10.98 11.66 0.53
C MET A 1 -11.47 10.41 -0.16
N GLU A 2 -10.54 9.71 -0.80
CA GLU A 2 -10.75 8.46 -1.51
C GLU A 2 -10.25 7.30 -0.65
N LYS A 3 -10.75 6.10 -0.92
CA LYS A 3 -10.33 4.88 -0.24
C LYS A 3 -10.37 3.67 -1.17
N ALA A 4 -9.41 2.78 -0.99
CA ALA A 4 -9.37 1.47 -1.62
C ALA A 4 -9.30 0.38 -0.55
N LEU A 5 -9.96 -0.74 -0.81
CA LEU A 5 -9.91 -1.93 0.03
C LEU A 5 -9.47 -3.11 -0.83
N LYS A 6 -8.45 -3.84 -0.37
CA LYS A 6 -7.87 -4.99 -1.05
C LYS A 6 -7.70 -6.14 -0.08
N ILE A 7 -7.94 -7.35 -0.58
CA ILE A 7 -7.57 -8.58 0.12
C ILE A 7 -6.13 -8.94 -0.26
N ILE A 8 -5.29 -9.22 0.74
CA ILE A 8 -3.91 -9.67 0.56
C ILE A 8 -3.68 -10.97 1.32
N HIS A 9 -2.70 -11.75 0.84
CA HIS A 9 -2.22 -12.97 1.49
C HIS A 9 -0.75 -12.75 1.85
N PRO A 10 -0.41 -12.67 3.14
CA PRO A 10 0.97 -12.46 3.57
C PRO A 10 1.88 -13.63 3.17
N VAL A 11 3.16 -13.34 2.93
CA VAL A 11 4.12 -14.38 2.56
C VAL A 11 4.33 -15.43 3.65
N PHE A 12 4.27 -15.02 4.92
CA PHE A 12 4.50 -15.93 6.06
C PHE A 12 3.31 -16.86 6.34
N ASP A 13 2.10 -16.46 5.93
CA ASP A 13 0.88 -17.25 6.08
C ASP A 13 -0.03 -17.04 4.86
N PRO A 14 0.22 -17.76 3.75
CA PRO A 14 -0.52 -17.58 2.50
C PRO A 14 -1.99 -17.98 2.55
N GLU A 15 -2.39 -18.79 3.54
CA GLU A 15 -3.78 -19.22 3.72
C GLU A 15 -4.58 -18.19 4.54
N ALA A 16 -3.91 -17.33 5.30
CA ALA A 16 -4.56 -16.25 6.02
C ALA A 16 -4.98 -15.12 5.08
N THR A 17 -6.21 -14.65 5.29
CA THR A 17 -6.79 -13.52 4.57
C THR A 17 -6.65 -12.25 5.40
N TYR A 18 -5.96 -11.25 4.85
CA TYR A 18 -5.85 -9.93 5.45
C TYR A 18 -6.56 -8.88 4.58
N PHE A 19 -7.09 -7.86 5.23
CA PHE A 19 -7.74 -6.72 4.61
C PHE A 19 -6.83 -5.50 4.70
N LEU A 20 -6.43 -4.98 3.54
CA LEU A 20 -5.64 -3.77 3.41
C LEU A 20 -6.53 -2.64 2.91
N GLN A 21 -6.74 -1.63 3.75
CA GLN A 21 -7.43 -0.40 3.37
C GLN A 21 -6.40 0.73 3.22
N VAL A 22 -6.47 1.47 2.13
CA VAL A 22 -5.67 2.68 1.91
C VAL A 22 -6.60 3.85 1.68
N SER A 23 -6.34 4.98 2.33
CA SER A 23 -7.11 6.22 2.15
C SER A 23 -6.20 7.41 1.94
N TRP A 24 -6.55 8.28 0.99
CA TRP A 24 -5.80 9.46 0.60
C TRP A 24 -6.74 10.63 0.29
N GLU A 25 -6.20 11.85 0.22
CA GLU A 25 -7.03 13.03 -0.04
C GLU A 25 -7.30 13.29 -1.52
N LYS A 26 -6.24 13.64 -2.26
CA LYS A 26 -6.28 14.01 -3.69
C LYS A 26 -5.41 13.08 -4.53
N ASP A 27 -4.17 12.87 -4.11
CA ASP A 27 -3.23 11.98 -4.77
C ASP A 27 -2.44 11.19 -3.74
N LEU A 28 -2.14 9.93 -4.05
CA LEU A 28 -1.40 9.04 -3.16
C LEU A 28 0.00 9.60 -2.82
N GLY A 29 0.63 10.34 -3.74
CA GLY A 29 1.92 10.98 -3.54
C GLY A 29 1.91 12.15 -2.55
N THR A 30 0.73 12.67 -2.17
CA THR A 30 0.59 13.69 -1.11
C THR A 30 0.52 13.09 0.30
N GLY A 31 0.54 11.76 0.40
CA GLY A 31 0.42 11.01 1.64
C GLY A 31 -0.88 10.22 1.72
N PHE A 32 -0.86 9.20 2.56
CA PHE A 32 -1.98 8.28 2.76
C PHE A 32 -1.97 7.66 4.16
N VAL A 33 -3.14 7.22 4.58
CA VAL A 33 -3.32 6.37 5.76
C VAL A 33 -3.54 4.94 5.27
N ILE A 34 -2.82 4.00 5.86
CA ILE A 34 -2.92 2.58 5.57
C ILE A 34 -3.41 1.85 6.82
N MET A 35 -4.38 0.95 6.64
CA MET A 35 -4.92 0.12 7.70
C MET A 35 -4.91 -1.33 7.26
N LEU A 36 -4.39 -2.20 8.11
CA LEU A 36 -4.32 -3.65 7.92
C LEU A 36 -5.17 -4.33 9.00
N SER A 37 -5.93 -5.35 8.63
CA SER A 37 -6.68 -6.17 9.60
C SER A 37 -6.71 -7.64 9.21
N ASP A 38 -6.60 -8.51 10.21
CA ASP A 38 -6.79 -9.97 10.11
C ASP A 38 -8.22 -10.40 10.57
N ALA A 39 -9.15 -9.44 10.62
CA ALA A 39 -10.50 -9.56 11.19
C ALA A 39 -10.60 -9.77 12.72
N GLN A 40 -9.48 -9.81 13.44
CA GLN A 40 -9.43 -9.88 14.91
C GLN A 40 -8.77 -8.63 15.51
N HIS A 41 -7.69 -8.19 14.87
CA HIS A 41 -6.88 -7.04 15.20
C HIS A 41 -6.83 -6.08 14.01
N ALA A 42 -6.44 -4.84 14.29
CA ALA A 42 -6.24 -3.82 13.28
C ALA A 42 -5.00 -2.99 13.62
N TRP A 43 -4.23 -2.68 12.58
CA TRP A 43 -3.05 -1.84 12.65
C TRP A 43 -3.21 -0.70 11.66
N THR A 44 -2.88 0.53 12.08
CA THR A 44 -2.99 1.72 11.26
C THR A 44 -1.66 2.45 11.23
N GLY A 45 -1.22 2.82 10.03
CA GLY A 45 -0.04 3.63 9.78
C GLY A 45 -0.42 4.86 8.95
N THR A 46 0.37 5.93 9.09
CA THR A 46 0.27 7.12 8.25
C THR A 46 1.59 7.31 7.52
N VAL A 47 1.53 7.58 6.23
CA VAL A 47 2.68 7.86 5.37
C VAL A 47 2.49 9.26 4.79
N SER A 48 3.45 10.13 5.03
CA SER A 48 3.46 11.52 4.57
C SER A 48 4.17 11.69 3.23
N GLU A 49 3.89 12.77 2.51
CA GLU A 49 4.57 13.09 1.24
C GLU A 49 6.11 13.11 1.33
N PRO A 50 6.74 13.66 2.40
CA PRO A 50 8.19 13.60 2.55
C PRO A 50 8.72 12.17 2.67
N GLU A 51 7.97 11.26 3.32
CA GLU A 51 8.38 9.85 3.45
C GLU A 51 8.32 9.12 2.11
N ILE A 52 7.27 9.38 1.30
CA ILE A 52 7.15 8.85 -0.06
C ILE A 52 8.33 9.33 -0.92
N SER A 53 8.63 10.62 -0.86
CA SER A 53 9.70 11.22 -1.65
C SER A 53 11.09 10.73 -1.21
N ARG A 54 11.28 10.51 0.10
CA ARG A 54 12.50 9.92 0.64
C ARG A 54 12.70 8.49 0.15
N GLU A 55 11.67 7.64 0.27
CA GLU A 55 11.76 6.24 -0.16
C GLU A 55 12.03 6.13 -1.66
N ALA A 56 11.37 6.95 -2.49
CA ALA A 56 11.63 7.00 -3.93
C ALA A 56 13.10 7.34 -4.23
N ALA A 57 13.67 8.31 -3.50
CA ALA A 57 15.08 8.69 -3.64
C ALA A 57 16.03 7.59 -3.15
N ASP A 58 15.74 6.94 -2.02
CA ASP A 58 16.52 5.84 -1.46
C ASP A 58 16.56 4.62 -2.41
N MET A 59 15.49 4.42 -3.20
CA MET A 59 15.39 3.40 -4.25
C MET A 59 15.99 3.84 -5.60
N GLU A 60 16.55 5.05 -5.70
CA GLU A 60 17.01 5.66 -6.97
C GLU A 60 15.93 5.64 -8.07
N MET A 61 14.67 5.80 -7.67
CA MET A 61 13.51 5.79 -8.56
C MET A 61 12.94 7.20 -8.73
N ASP A 62 12.48 7.49 -9.95
CA ASP A 62 11.66 8.68 -10.21
C ASP A 62 10.42 8.68 -9.30
N ARG A 63 10.11 9.83 -8.70
CA ARG A 63 9.05 9.94 -7.69
C ARG A 63 7.68 9.61 -8.27
N GLU A 64 7.40 10.10 -9.47
CA GLU A 64 6.13 9.86 -10.15
C GLU A 64 5.98 8.36 -10.47
N LYS A 65 7.04 7.73 -10.96
CA LYS A 65 7.07 6.27 -11.17
C LYS A 65 6.87 5.48 -9.87
N TYR A 66 7.49 5.91 -8.77
CA TYR A 66 7.31 5.27 -7.47
C TYR A 66 5.84 5.33 -7.00
N VAL A 67 5.19 6.49 -7.16
CA VAL A 67 3.77 6.66 -6.83
C VAL A 67 2.87 5.79 -7.73
N GLU A 68 3.20 5.61 -9.01
CA GLU A 68 2.48 4.68 -9.88
C GLU A 68 2.59 3.22 -9.42
N GLU A 69 3.78 2.78 -9.00
CA GLU A 69 3.98 1.44 -8.44
C GLU A 69 3.21 1.26 -7.11
N LEU A 70 3.18 2.28 -6.25
CA LEU A 70 2.34 2.26 -5.04
C LEU A 70 0.86 2.10 -5.40
N LYS A 71 0.37 2.82 -6.42
CA LYS A 71 -1.03 2.67 -6.89
C LYS A 71 -1.29 1.25 -7.38
N LYS A 72 -0.38 0.65 -8.14
CA LYS A 72 -0.52 -0.75 -8.59
C LYS A 72 -0.53 -1.75 -7.44
N ALA A 73 0.43 -1.64 -6.52
CA ALA A 73 0.57 -2.56 -5.41
C ALA A 73 -0.59 -2.47 -4.41
N LEU A 74 -0.94 -1.25 -4.00
CA LEU A 74 -1.84 -0.98 -2.89
C LEU A 74 -3.31 -0.81 -3.31
N ILE A 75 -3.57 -0.32 -4.53
CA ILE A 75 -4.94 0.00 -5.00
C ILE A 75 -5.43 -1.01 -6.04
N LEU A 76 -4.65 -1.25 -7.12
CA LEU A 76 -5.14 -1.97 -8.33
C LEU A 76 -5.32 -3.49 -8.19
N GLY A 77 -5.34 -4.04 -6.97
CA GLY A 77 -5.93 -5.36 -6.72
C GLY A 77 -5.42 -6.50 -7.62
N LYS A 78 -6.36 -7.24 -8.23
CA LYS A 78 -6.14 -8.29 -9.25
C LYS A 78 -6.12 -7.72 -10.68
N GLU A 79 -6.31 -6.42 -10.85
CA GLU A 79 -6.33 -5.75 -12.15
C GLU A 79 -4.92 -5.36 -12.62
N SER A 80 -3.92 -5.39 -11.72
CA SER A 80 -2.51 -5.30 -12.11
C SER A 80 -2.02 -6.61 -12.73
N THR A 81 -1.34 -6.53 -13.87
CA THR A 81 -0.59 -7.66 -14.45
C THR A 81 0.62 -8.07 -13.60
N ASP A 82 1.05 -7.16 -12.72
CA ASP A 82 2.18 -7.33 -11.83
C ASP A 82 1.78 -8.09 -10.55
N LYS A 83 2.69 -8.95 -10.07
CA LYS A 83 2.51 -9.74 -8.83
C LYS A 83 3.26 -9.09 -7.67
N TYR A 84 2.50 -8.58 -6.70
CA TYR A 84 3.04 -7.99 -5.47
C TYR A 84 2.91 -8.97 -4.29
N ASN A 85 3.97 -9.08 -3.51
CA ASN A 85 4.00 -9.87 -2.27
C ASN A 85 4.02 -8.94 -1.06
N PHE A 86 3.32 -9.31 0.00
CA PHE A 86 3.24 -8.52 1.23
C PHE A 86 3.90 -9.27 2.38
N ILE A 87 4.85 -8.60 3.03
CA ILE A 87 5.51 -9.08 4.24
C ILE A 87 5.06 -8.18 5.38
N ILE A 88 4.56 -8.77 6.46
CA ILE A 88 4.14 -8.07 7.68
C ILE A 88 5.06 -8.59 8.79
N ALA A 89 5.65 -7.67 9.55
CA ALA A 89 6.60 -7.96 10.62
C ALA A 89 6.07 -7.46 11.97
#